data_AF-A0A7J6GHQ3-F1
#
_entry.id   AF-A0A7J6GHQ3-F1
#
_cell.length_a   1.000
_cell.length_b   1.000
_cell.length_c   1.000
_cell.angle_alpha   90.00
_cell.angle_beta   90.00
_cell.angle_gamma   90.00
#
_symmetry.space_group_name_H-M   'P 1'
#
loop_
_entity.id
_entity.type
_entity.pdbx_description
1 polymer ?
#
loop_
_entity_poly.entity_id
_entity_poly.type
_entity_poly.pdbx_seq_one_letter_code
_entity_poly.pdbx_strand_id
1 'polypeptide(L)'
;MATETSVSGNQNPEINSPNKQIFILSGQSNMAGRGGVNKNHKWDGVVPPECRPNHGILRLSAKLHWETAHEPTHKDIDTKKTCGVGPGMAFANAVKAHLAQFGPVGLVPCAVGGTAIKEWARGEHLYEDMIKRAKESVKRGGEIRALLWYQGESDTSSEDQVAVYQEKMEKLIQNVRQDLSLPSLPIIQVAIISGVDKNCVEKLREVQLNMNVENVVCVDAKGLELKFDNLHLTTEAQVELGQKLAQAYLSNFGPTQYQFQPEATTTKSMYTLFTLLLLGFVGDMWFERSEFRDDPKLKDSNHPLPMATETSNSDTHNNPEISFANSEINKPNKQIFILSGQSNMSGRGGVDQNLIWDGVVPPECQPDRHILRLSAKLHWETAREPLHADIDTNKTCGVGPGMAFANAVRAHLAQLGPLGLVPCAVGGTAIKEWARGEHLYEDMIKRAKESVKGGGEIRALLWYQGESDTSSEEDVVAYQGNMERLIQNIRDDLCLPSLPIIQVAINSGLDKILVEKLREVQLKMKVANLVCVDAMGLELKFDNLHLTTKAQVELGHKLAQAYLSNFGQC
;
A
#
# COMPACT_ATOMS: atom_id res chain seq x y z
N MET A 1 50.78 -14.36 39.59
CA MET A 1 49.52 -14.87 39.00
C MET A 1 48.90 -13.70 38.25
N ALA A 2 48.55 -13.86 36.98
CA ALA A 2 47.89 -12.80 36.23
C ALA A 2 46.38 -12.80 36.54
N THR A 3 45.77 -11.63 36.68
CA THR A 3 44.33 -11.48 36.84
C THR A 3 43.67 -11.42 35.47
N GLU A 4 42.91 -12.44 35.09
CA GLU A 4 42.09 -12.40 33.88
C GLU A 4 40.93 -11.42 34.06
N THR A 5 41.01 -10.27 33.39
CA THR A 5 39.89 -9.34 33.25
C THR A 5 38.85 -9.96 32.32
N SER A 6 37.77 -10.51 32.88
CA SER A 6 36.67 -11.10 32.11
C SER A 6 36.05 -10.06 31.19
N VAL A 7 36.17 -10.26 29.87
CA VAL A 7 35.55 -9.38 28.87
C VAL A 7 34.03 -9.51 28.95
N SER A 8 33.36 -8.45 29.41
CA SER A 8 31.90 -8.36 29.40
C SER A 8 31.40 -8.20 27.97
N GLY A 9 31.14 -9.32 27.29
CA GLY A 9 30.62 -9.33 25.91
C GLY A 9 29.29 -8.57 25.81
N ASN A 10 29.14 -7.76 24.76
CA ASN A 10 27.93 -6.97 24.49
C ASN A 10 26.67 -7.86 24.45
N GLN A 11 25.91 -7.87 25.54
CA GLN A 11 24.55 -8.42 25.53
C GLN A 11 23.63 -7.40 24.86
N ASN A 12 22.82 -7.86 23.91
CA ASN A 12 21.85 -7.01 23.20
C ASN A 12 20.83 -6.43 24.22
N PRO A 13 20.78 -5.11 24.44
CA PRO A 13 19.97 -4.52 25.51
C PRO A 13 18.47 -4.80 25.35
N GLU A 14 18.00 -4.95 24.11
CA GLU A 14 16.60 -5.24 23.77
C GLU A 14 16.08 -6.54 24.39
N ILE A 15 16.97 -7.51 24.66
CA ILE A 15 16.62 -8.78 25.34
C ILE A 15 15.93 -8.51 26.67
N ASN A 16 16.33 -7.46 27.39
CA ASN A 16 15.77 -7.06 28.68
C ASN A 16 14.66 -6.01 28.58
N SER A 17 14.27 -5.57 27.38
CA SER A 17 13.19 -4.60 27.18
C SER A 17 11.85 -5.15 27.72
N PRO A 18 11.10 -4.41 28.57
CA PRO A 18 9.83 -4.85 29.12
C PRO A 18 8.64 -4.63 28.17
N ASN A 19 8.85 -4.00 27.01
CA ASN A 19 7.79 -3.60 26.08
C ASN A 19 7.89 -4.35 24.74
N LYS A 20 8.17 -5.66 24.75
CA LYS A 20 8.29 -6.46 23.52
C LYS A 20 6.96 -6.52 22.76
N GLN A 21 7.03 -6.39 21.44
CA GLN A 21 5.88 -6.48 20.54
C GLN A 21 5.84 -7.88 19.95
N ILE A 22 5.04 -8.77 20.55
CA ILE A 22 5.21 -10.22 20.43
C ILE A 22 4.27 -10.84 19.40
N PHE A 23 4.80 -11.70 18.55
CA PHE A 23 4.08 -12.43 17.51
C PHE A 23 4.33 -13.93 17.65
N ILE A 24 3.25 -14.71 17.72
CA ILE A 24 3.34 -16.16 17.73
C ILE A 24 3.38 -16.65 16.28
N LEU A 25 4.33 -17.53 15.95
CA LEU A 25 4.49 -18.11 14.61
C LEU A 25 4.16 -19.60 14.70
N SER A 26 2.98 -20.02 14.21
CA SER A 26 2.51 -21.40 14.38
C SER A 26 1.86 -22.00 13.13
N GLY A 27 1.60 -23.31 13.20
CA GLY A 27 1.17 -24.13 12.06
C GLY A 27 2.20 -25.18 11.68
N GLN A 28 2.39 -25.44 10.39
CA GLN A 28 3.27 -26.54 9.91
C GLN A 28 4.53 -26.08 9.16
N SER A 29 5.07 -26.93 8.29
CA SER A 29 6.40 -26.80 7.68
C SER A 29 6.62 -25.49 6.93
N ASN A 30 5.59 -24.92 6.30
CA ASN A 30 5.73 -23.64 5.61
C ASN A 30 5.77 -22.42 6.57
N MET A 31 5.22 -22.49 7.80
CA MET A 31 5.54 -21.52 8.86
C MET A 31 6.92 -21.80 9.48
N ALA A 32 7.24 -23.07 9.73
CA ALA A 32 8.51 -23.48 10.34
C ALA A 32 9.75 -23.13 9.50
N GLY A 33 9.56 -22.95 8.20
CA GLY A 33 10.57 -22.51 7.24
C GLY A 33 11.24 -23.68 6.53
N ARG A 34 11.30 -23.59 5.21
CA ARG A 34 11.84 -24.61 4.27
C ARG A 34 12.52 -24.01 3.03
N GLY A 35 12.52 -22.68 2.87
CA GLY A 35 13.29 -21.99 1.84
C GLY A 35 14.77 -22.37 1.91
N GLY A 36 15.39 -22.61 0.76
CA GLY A 36 16.80 -23.03 0.66
C GLY A 36 17.12 -24.45 1.17
N VAL A 37 16.15 -25.23 1.67
CA VAL A 37 16.39 -26.62 2.09
C VAL A 37 16.36 -27.54 0.87
N ASN A 38 17.54 -28.06 0.49
CA ASN A 38 17.73 -28.86 -0.71
C ASN A 38 17.29 -30.34 -0.56
N LYS A 39 17.41 -31.10 -1.67
CA LYS A 39 17.04 -32.53 -1.75
C LYS A 39 17.76 -33.44 -0.74
N ASN A 40 18.92 -33.03 -0.22
CA ASN A 40 19.70 -33.77 0.77
C ASN A 40 19.39 -33.31 2.21
N HIS A 41 18.25 -32.65 2.42
CA HIS A 41 17.80 -32.08 3.70
C HIS A 41 18.83 -31.15 4.35
N LYS A 42 19.57 -30.38 3.55
CA LYS A 42 20.49 -29.33 4.03
C LYS A 42 19.99 -27.96 3.59
N TRP A 43 19.94 -27.00 4.51
CA TRP A 43 19.75 -25.57 4.17
C TRP A 43 21.03 -25.01 3.53
N ASP A 44 20.86 -24.23 2.46
CA ASP A 44 21.96 -23.54 1.77
C ASP A 44 22.67 -22.47 2.62
N GLY A 45 21.95 -21.87 3.59
CA GLY A 45 22.44 -20.77 4.41
C GLY A 45 22.20 -19.38 3.80
N VAL A 46 21.40 -19.29 2.72
CA VAL A 46 21.05 -18.02 2.07
C VAL A 46 20.00 -17.29 2.91
N VAL A 47 20.31 -16.04 3.27
CA VAL A 47 19.42 -15.13 4.02
C VAL A 47 19.22 -13.85 3.19
N PRO A 48 18.02 -13.64 2.62
CA PRO A 48 17.70 -12.42 1.87
C PRO A 48 17.87 -11.13 2.70
N PRO A 49 18.04 -9.96 2.07
CA PRO A 49 18.12 -8.67 2.77
C PRO A 49 16.99 -8.41 3.76
N GLU A 50 15.78 -8.86 3.42
CA GLU A 50 14.53 -8.70 4.17
C GLU A 50 14.49 -9.62 5.41
N CYS A 51 15.21 -10.73 5.36
CA CYS A 51 15.33 -11.69 6.46
C CYS A 51 16.56 -11.43 7.37
N ARG A 52 17.29 -10.32 7.17
CA ARG A 52 18.52 -10.05 7.91
C ARG A 52 18.27 -9.88 9.42
N PRO A 53 19.17 -10.41 10.27
CA PRO A 53 19.12 -10.20 11.73
C PRO A 53 19.16 -8.72 12.12
N ASN A 54 18.46 -8.37 13.20
CA ASN A 54 18.38 -7.00 13.68
C ASN A 54 18.30 -7.01 15.21
N HIS A 55 19.06 -6.15 15.91
CA HIS A 55 19.08 -6.14 17.38
C HIS A 55 17.70 -5.89 18.01
N GLY A 56 16.84 -5.09 17.36
CA GLY A 56 15.45 -4.85 17.78
C GLY A 56 14.45 -5.90 17.29
N ILE A 57 14.92 -7.09 16.88
CA ILE A 57 14.08 -8.26 16.56
C ILE A 57 14.65 -9.46 17.33
N LEU A 58 13.81 -10.07 18.15
CA LEU A 58 14.17 -11.11 19.10
C LEU A 58 13.40 -12.40 18.80
N ARG A 59 13.93 -13.53 19.27
CA ARG A 59 13.34 -14.86 19.12
C ARG A 59 13.31 -15.56 20.48
N LEU A 60 12.19 -16.18 20.85
CA LEU A 60 12.11 -17.03 22.02
C LEU A 60 12.63 -18.43 21.65
N SER A 61 13.80 -18.80 22.15
CA SER A 61 14.42 -20.12 21.93
C SER A 61 13.61 -21.27 22.53
N ALA A 62 13.95 -22.51 22.19
CA ALA A 62 13.40 -23.72 22.83
C ALA A 62 13.68 -23.76 24.34
N LYS A 63 14.81 -23.15 24.77
CA LYS A 63 15.20 -22.99 26.18
C LYS A 63 14.48 -21.83 26.88
N LEU A 64 13.45 -21.24 26.27
CA LEU A 64 12.65 -20.15 26.82
C LEU A 64 13.44 -18.86 27.12
N HIS A 65 14.60 -18.69 26.47
CA HIS A 65 15.40 -17.47 26.52
C HIS A 65 15.18 -16.63 25.26
N TRP A 66 15.04 -15.31 25.42
CA TRP A 66 15.06 -14.35 24.33
C TRP A 66 16.50 -14.19 23.80
N GLU A 67 16.69 -14.43 22.50
CA GLU A 67 17.92 -14.19 21.75
C GLU A 67 17.65 -13.22 20.58
N THR A 68 18.68 -12.63 19.96
CA THR A 68 18.51 -11.92 18.67
C THR A 68 17.96 -12.90 17.62
N ALA A 69 17.03 -12.46 16.77
CA ALA A 69 16.42 -13.34 15.78
C ALA A 69 17.31 -13.56 14.54
N HIS A 70 17.38 -14.82 14.11
CA HIS A 70 18.07 -15.28 12.90
C HIS A 70 17.26 -16.44 12.29
N GLU A 71 17.25 -16.58 10.96
CA GLU A 71 16.82 -17.83 10.32
C GLU A 71 17.85 -18.96 10.55
N PRO A 72 17.42 -20.24 10.58
CA PRO A 72 16.04 -20.72 10.56
C PRO A 72 15.35 -20.49 11.91
N THR A 73 14.24 -19.78 11.91
CA THR A 73 13.54 -19.35 13.15
C THR A 73 13.03 -20.51 14.00
N HIS A 74 12.77 -21.69 13.41
CA HIS A 74 12.29 -22.88 14.11
C HIS A 74 13.36 -23.97 14.30
N LYS A 75 14.65 -23.68 14.09
CA LYS A 75 15.79 -24.65 14.14
C LYS A 75 15.87 -25.55 15.38
N ASP A 76 15.41 -25.06 16.54
CA ASP A 76 15.38 -25.75 17.84
C ASP A 76 13.95 -26.12 18.29
N ILE A 77 12.95 -25.86 17.45
CA ILE A 77 11.52 -26.14 17.69
C ILE A 77 11.09 -27.34 16.84
N ASP A 78 11.14 -27.22 15.51
CA ASP A 78 10.77 -28.24 14.52
C ASP A 78 11.92 -29.26 14.30
N THR A 79 12.52 -29.70 15.42
CA THR A 79 13.77 -30.49 15.49
C THR A 79 13.77 -31.82 14.73
N LYS A 80 12.60 -32.30 14.30
CA LYS A 80 12.44 -33.53 13.50
C LYS A 80 12.79 -33.33 12.01
N LYS A 81 12.98 -32.08 11.54
CA LYS A 81 13.24 -31.73 10.14
C LYS A 81 14.26 -30.59 10.04
N THR A 82 14.99 -30.55 8.93
CA THR A 82 15.85 -29.39 8.63
C THR A 82 14.98 -28.18 8.26
N CYS A 83 14.99 -27.16 9.12
CA CYS A 83 14.41 -25.87 8.82
C CYS A 83 15.30 -25.06 7.86
N GLY A 84 14.66 -24.17 7.09
CA GLY A 84 15.30 -23.11 6.32
C GLY A 84 14.55 -21.80 6.52
N VAL A 85 14.55 -20.92 5.52
CA VAL A 85 13.82 -19.64 5.59
C VAL A 85 12.30 -19.90 5.68
N GLY A 86 11.65 -19.22 6.64
CA GLY A 86 10.20 -19.07 6.76
C GLY A 86 9.80 -17.59 6.67
N PRO A 87 8.52 -17.24 6.92
CA PRO A 87 8.05 -15.87 6.73
C PRO A 87 8.41 -14.93 7.89
N GLY A 88 8.86 -15.49 9.02
CA GLY A 88 9.01 -14.80 10.30
C GLY A 88 9.97 -13.61 10.29
N MET A 89 11.16 -13.74 9.71
CA MET A 89 12.12 -12.62 9.68
C MET A 89 11.73 -11.50 8.70
N ALA A 90 11.17 -11.85 7.53
CA ALA A 90 10.66 -10.87 6.57
C ALA A 90 9.47 -10.09 7.14
N PHE A 91 8.51 -10.79 7.77
CA PHE A 91 7.43 -10.19 8.54
C PHE A 91 7.97 -9.22 9.61
N ALA A 92 8.91 -9.70 10.43
CA ALA A 92 9.43 -8.94 11.55
C ALA A 92 10.13 -7.65 11.13
N ASN A 93 10.98 -7.68 10.10
CA ASN A 93 11.64 -6.49 9.58
C ASN A 93 10.65 -5.48 8.98
N ALA A 94 9.59 -5.94 8.29
CA ALA A 94 8.56 -5.07 7.72
C ALA A 94 7.71 -4.37 8.80
N VAL A 95 7.30 -5.08 9.87
CA VAL A 95 6.55 -4.45 10.98
C VAL A 95 7.44 -3.62 11.90
N LYS A 96 8.75 -3.92 12.03
CA LYS A 96 9.65 -3.28 13.01
C LYS A 96 9.63 -1.76 12.96
N ALA A 97 9.65 -1.16 11.77
CA ALA A 97 9.67 0.30 11.62
C ALA A 97 8.43 0.97 12.22
N HIS A 98 7.26 0.34 12.06
CA HIS A 98 5.96 0.81 12.56
C HIS A 98 5.79 0.55 14.06
N LEU A 99 6.50 -0.44 14.61
CA LEU A 99 6.42 -0.85 16.01
C LEU A 99 7.53 -0.25 16.90
N ALA A 100 8.51 0.43 16.32
CA ALA A 100 9.72 0.90 17.01
C ALA A 100 9.45 1.82 18.23
N GLN A 101 8.36 2.62 18.22
CA GLN A 101 7.98 3.47 19.35
C GLN A 101 7.38 2.68 20.54
N PHE A 102 6.93 1.44 20.32
CA PHE A 102 6.37 0.59 21.35
C PHE A 102 7.42 -0.37 21.95
N GLY A 103 8.35 -0.86 21.13
CA GLY A 103 9.51 -1.65 21.56
C GLY A 103 10.01 -2.65 20.51
N PRO A 104 10.96 -3.53 20.87
CA PRO A 104 11.51 -4.52 19.95
C PRO A 104 10.48 -5.61 19.60
N VAL A 105 10.55 -6.12 18.37
CA VAL A 105 9.69 -7.21 17.90
C VAL A 105 10.15 -8.53 18.52
N GLY A 106 9.23 -9.34 19.04
CA GLY A 106 9.51 -10.64 19.65
C GLY A 106 8.81 -11.79 18.94
N LEU A 107 9.56 -12.67 18.28
CA LEU A 107 9.04 -13.85 17.60
C LEU A 107 8.99 -15.06 18.55
N VAL A 108 7.84 -15.70 18.63
CA VAL A 108 7.62 -16.95 19.39
C VAL A 108 7.36 -18.08 18.40
N PRO A 109 8.42 -18.76 17.89
CA PRO A 109 8.29 -19.86 16.94
C PRO A 109 7.70 -21.10 17.62
N CYS A 110 6.66 -21.68 17.05
CA CYS A 110 5.92 -22.83 17.58
C CYS A 110 5.59 -23.89 16.51
N ALA A 111 5.68 -23.57 15.22
CA ALA A 111 5.26 -24.46 14.14
C ALA A 111 6.07 -25.78 14.06
N VAL A 112 5.42 -26.88 13.63
CA VAL A 112 6.00 -28.23 13.52
C VAL A 112 5.60 -28.91 12.21
N GLY A 113 6.58 -29.44 11.47
CA GLY A 113 6.37 -29.89 10.10
C GLY A 113 5.55 -31.17 9.94
N GLY A 114 4.51 -31.12 9.10
CA GLY A 114 3.70 -32.27 8.69
C GLY A 114 2.46 -32.56 9.54
N THR A 115 2.15 -31.70 10.51
CA THR A 115 1.04 -31.89 11.46
C THR A 115 -0.29 -31.44 10.88
N ALA A 116 -1.35 -32.23 11.06
CA ALA A 116 -2.73 -31.86 10.74
C ALA A 116 -3.37 -31.03 11.88
N ILE A 117 -4.41 -30.24 11.63
CA ILE A 117 -5.02 -29.32 12.62
C ILE A 117 -5.60 -30.08 13.83
N LYS A 118 -5.91 -31.37 13.69
CA LYS A 118 -6.29 -32.26 14.80
C LYS A 118 -5.21 -32.36 15.90
N GLU A 119 -3.93 -32.26 15.55
CA GLU A 119 -2.78 -32.31 16.48
C GLU A 119 -2.58 -30.97 17.22
N TRP A 120 -3.38 -29.96 16.85
CA TRP A 120 -3.44 -28.63 17.45
C TRP A 120 -4.73 -28.41 18.25
N ALA A 121 -5.50 -29.48 18.52
CA ALA A 121 -6.62 -29.42 19.45
C ALA A 121 -6.13 -29.14 20.89
N ARG A 122 -6.95 -28.49 21.70
CA ARG A 122 -6.62 -28.20 23.10
C ARG A 122 -6.42 -29.49 23.90
N GLY A 123 -5.36 -29.54 24.70
CA GLY A 123 -4.85 -30.77 25.34
C GLY A 123 -3.80 -31.53 24.52
N GLU A 124 -3.68 -31.30 23.20
CA GLU A 124 -2.61 -31.90 22.39
C GLU A 124 -1.28 -31.16 22.58
N HIS A 125 -0.16 -31.90 22.47
CA HIS A 125 1.16 -31.40 22.88
C HIS A 125 1.63 -30.15 22.12
N LEU A 126 1.23 -29.98 20.85
CA LEU A 126 1.58 -28.81 20.03
C LEU A 126 0.85 -27.55 20.51
N TYR A 127 -0.44 -27.69 20.81
CA TYR A 127 -1.27 -26.63 21.36
C TYR A 127 -0.75 -26.21 22.75
N GLU A 128 -0.54 -27.17 23.64
CA GLU A 128 -0.10 -26.88 25.00
C GLU A 128 1.30 -26.24 25.05
N ASP A 129 2.25 -26.68 24.21
CA ASP A 129 3.56 -26.01 24.13
C ASP A 129 3.47 -24.62 23.47
N MET A 130 2.61 -24.41 22.47
CA MET A 130 2.35 -23.09 21.90
C MET A 130 1.80 -22.11 22.96
N ILE A 131 0.78 -22.53 23.73
CA ILE A 131 0.20 -21.73 24.81
C ILE A 131 1.22 -21.46 25.93
N LYS A 132 2.00 -22.47 26.31
CA LYS A 132 3.11 -22.34 27.28
C LYS A 132 4.18 -21.35 26.82
N ARG A 133 4.63 -21.44 25.57
CA ARG A 133 5.64 -20.54 24.97
C ARG A 133 5.12 -19.12 24.83
N ALA A 134 3.86 -18.94 24.44
CA ALA A 134 3.18 -17.64 24.44
C ALA A 134 3.10 -17.04 25.86
N LYS A 135 2.65 -17.80 26.86
CA LYS A 135 2.60 -17.35 28.27
C LYS A 135 3.98 -17.02 28.84
N GLU A 136 5.02 -17.77 28.47
CA GLU A 136 6.40 -17.48 28.87
C GLU A 136 6.91 -16.16 28.26
N SER A 137 6.59 -15.91 26.99
CA SER A 137 7.11 -14.76 26.23
C SER A 137 6.85 -13.41 26.91
N VAL A 138 5.70 -13.28 27.60
CA VAL A 138 5.24 -12.08 28.31
C VAL A 138 5.63 -12.02 29.80
N LYS A 139 6.23 -13.07 30.38
CA LYS A 139 6.58 -13.08 31.83
C LYS A 139 7.55 -12.00 32.28
N ARG A 140 8.27 -11.36 31.34
CA ARG A 140 9.18 -10.23 31.59
C ARG A 140 8.67 -8.93 30.96
N GLY A 141 7.34 -8.80 30.83
CA GLY A 141 6.69 -7.77 30.03
C GLY A 141 6.64 -8.12 28.54
N GLY A 142 5.94 -7.28 27.79
CA GLY A 142 5.60 -7.45 26.39
C GLY A 142 4.12 -7.75 26.18
N GLU A 143 3.66 -7.56 24.94
CA GLU A 143 2.27 -7.66 24.52
C GLU A 143 2.17 -8.59 23.31
N ILE A 144 1.27 -9.58 23.35
CA ILE A 144 1.03 -10.48 22.21
C ILE A 144 0.12 -9.75 21.22
N ARG A 145 0.69 -9.33 20.08
CA ARG A 145 0.04 -8.54 19.03
C ARG A 145 -0.77 -9.38 18.04
N ALA A 146 -0.29 -10.56 17.68
CA ALA A 146 -1.03 -11.49 16.82
C ALA A 146 -0.51 -12.94 16.92
N LEU A 147 -1.35 -13.89 16.49
CA LEU A 147 -0.95 -15.23 16.03
C LEU A 147 -0.87 -15.22 14.50
N LEU A 148 0.29 -15.54 13.94
CA LEU A 148 0.43 -15.87 12.51
C LEU A 148 0.30 -17.40 12.36
N TRP A 149 -0.61 -17.84 11.50
CA TRP A 149 -0.96 -19.25 11.32
C TRP A 149 -0.83 -19.68 9.86
N TYR A 150 0.07 -20.61 9.56
CA TYR A 150 0.14 -21.23 8.22
C TYR A 150 0.16 -22.75 8.37
N GLN A 151 -1.02 -23.33 8.18
CA GLN A 151 -1.28 -24.76 8.22
C GLN A 151 -2.48 -25.11 7.37
N GLY A 152 -2.54 -26.37 6.94
CA GLY A 152 -3.68 -26.98 6.27
C GLY A 152 -3.25 -28.06 5.28
N GLU A 153 -2.00 -28.03 4.80
CA GLU A 153 -1.52 -28.93 3.75
C GLU A 153 -1.65 -30.41 4.16
N SER A 154 -1.49 -30.74 5.45
CA SER A 154 -1.71 -32.11 5.96
C SER A 154 -3.19 -32.54 6.07
N ASP A 155 -4.14 -31.62 6.17
CA ASP A 155 -5.58 -31.91 6.24
C ASP A 155 -6.21 -32.07 4.84
N THR A 156 -5.44 -31.88 3.76
CA THR A 156 -5.86 -32.11 2.37
C THR A 156 -5.74 -33.58 1.92
N SER A 157 -5.69 -34.53 2.86
CA SER A 157 -5.51 -35.96 2.54
C SER A 157 -6.81 -36.76 2.40
N SER A 158 -7.96 -36.19 2.77
CA SER A 158 -9.30 -36.70 2.39
C SER A 158 -10.35 -35.59 2.50
N GLU A 159 -11.47 -35.72 1.78
CA GLU A 159 -12.57 -34.75 1.87
C GLU A 159 -13.15 -34.65 3.30
N ASP A 160 -13.18 -35.78 4.04
CA ASP A 160 -13.61 -35.81 5.44
C ASP A 160 -12.78 -34.89 6.35
N GLN A 161 -11.49 -34.71 6.05
CA GLN A 161 -10.61 -33.83 6.84
C GLN A 161 -10.84 -32.36 6.50
N VAL A 162 -11.05 -32.05 5.21
CA VAL A 162 -11.40 -30.71 4.73
C VAL A 162 -12.76 -30.27 5.31
N ALA A 163 -13.76 -31.14 5.27
CA ALA A 163 -15.13 -30.87 5.71
C ALA A 163 -15.23 -30.46 7.20
N VAL A 164 -14.27 -30.88 8.03
CA VAL A 164 -14.21 -30.53 9.47
C VAL A 164 -13.10 -29.51 9.79
N TYR A 165 -12.38 -28.99 8.79
CA TYR A 165 -11.28 -28.04 9.04
C TYR A 165 -11.80 -26.72 9.63
N GLN A 166 -12.95 -26.22 9.15
CA GLN A 166 -13.54 -24.97 9.65
C GLN A 166 -13.83 -25.04 11.16
N GLU A 167 -14.58 -26.06 11.62
CA GLU A 167 -14.91 -26.24 13.05
C GLU A 167 -13.63 -26.29 13.89
N LYS A 168 -12.62 -27.05 13.44
CA LYS A 168 -11.35 -27.17 14.17
C LYS A 168 -10.57 -25.86 14.22
N MET A 169 -10.57 -25.06 13.14
CA MET A 169 -9.88 -23.78 13.10
C MET A 169 -10.59 -22.72 13.97
N GLU A 170 -11.91 -22.61 13.89
CA GLU A 170 -12.70 -21.74 14.77
C GLU A 170 -12.49 -22.11 16.25
N LYS A 171 -12.48 -23.40 16.55
CA LYS A 171 -12.24 -23.95 17.90
C LYS A 171 -10.80 -23.75 18.36
N LEU A 172 -9.80 -23.82 17.46
CA LEU A 172 -8.42 -23.43 17.75
C LEU A 172 -8.34 -21.94 18.12
N ILE A 173 -8.94 -21.06 17.31
CA ILE A 173 -8.99 -19.60 17.55
C ILE A 173 -9.64 -19.30 18.92
N GLN A 174 -10.81 -19.89 19.21
CA GLN A 174 -11.52 -19.72 20.48
C GLN A 174 -10.68 -20.19 21.68
N ASN A 175 -10.07 -21.38 21.58
CA ASN A 175 -9.24 -21.93 22.64
C ASN A 175 -8.00 -21.06 22.90
N VAL A 176 -7.27 -20.63 21.85
CA VAL A 176 -6.09 -19.73 22.00
C VAL A 176 -6.49 -18.41 22.67
N ARG A 177 -7.59 -17.80 22.24
CA ARG A 177 -8.13 -16.56 22.82
C ARG A 177 -8.51 -16.75 24.30
N GLN A 178 -9.12 -17.87 24.67
CA GLN A 178 -9.46 -18.19 26.06
C GLN A 178 -8.21 -18.44 26.91
N ASP A 179 -7.32 -19.35 26.48
CA ASP A 179 -6.17 -19.78 27.29
C ASP A 179 -5.12 -18.68 27.45
N LEU A 180 -4.96 -17.77 26.48
CA LEU A 180 -4.15 -16.56 26.63
C LEU A 180 -4.89 -15.41 27.32
N SER A 181 -6.21 -15.54 27.52
CA SER A 181 -7.10 -14.49 28.05
C SER A 181 -7.09 -13.20 27.23
N LEU A 182 -6.99 -13.35 25.91
CA LEU A 182 -6.99 -12.27 24.91
C LEU A 182 -8.18 -12.46 23.96
N PRO A 183 -9.42 -12.10 24.36
CA PRO A 183 -10.65 -12.44 23.61
C PRO A 183 -10.68 -11.85 22.19
N SER A 184 -10.00 -10.73 21.97
CA SER A 184 -9.90 -10.01 20.69
C SER A 184 -8.58 -10.26 19.93
N LEU A 185 -7.75 -11.24 20.35
CA LEU A 185 -6.43 -11.48 19.77
C LEU A 185 -6.49 -11.59 18.23
N PRO A 186 -5.76 -10.74 17.49
CA PRO A 186 -5.62 -10.85 16.05
C PRO A 186 -5.03 -12.18 15.61
N ILE A 187 -5.70 -12.84 14.65
CA ILE A 187 -5.21 -14.04 14.00
C ILE A 187 -5.05 -13.74 12.51
N ILE A 188 -3.88 -14.05 11.96
CA ILE A 188 -3.61 -13.90 10.53
C ILE A 188 -3.29 -15.29 10.00
N GLN A 189 -4.27 -15.90 9.33
CA GLN A 189 -4.09 -17.21 8.71
C GLN A 189 -3.62 -17.09 7.26
N VAL A 190 -3.06 -18.17 6.72
CA VAL A 190 -2.61 -18.25 5.33
C VAL A 190 -3.44 -19.31 4.59
N ALA A 191 -4.06 -18.94 3.47
CA ALA A 191 -4.68 -19.89 2.56
C ALA A 191 -3.58 -20.69 1.85
N ILE A 192 -3.57 -22.02 2.01
CA ILE A 192 -2.49 -22.89 1.54
C ILE A 192 -2.33 -22.85 0.01
N ILE A 193 -1.14 -23.09 -0.53
CA ILE A 193 -0.91 -23.23 -1.97
C ILE A 193 -0.80 -24.70 -2.43
N SER A 194 -0.56 -25.62 -1.51
CA SER A 194 -0.14 -27.00 -1.82
C SER A 194 -0.60 -27.99 -0.76
N GLY A 195 -0.56 -29.29 -1.07
CA GLY A 195 -1.10 -30.34 -0.21
C GLY A 195 -0.98 -31.73 -0.81
N VAL A 196 -1.71 -32.69 -0.25
CA VAL A 196 -1.69 -34.11 -0.62
C VAL A 196 -2.57 -34.38 -1.84
N ASP A 197 -3.84 -33.96 -1.82
CA ASP A 197 -4.73 -33.97 -2.98
C ASP A 197 -5.08 -32.55 -3.44
N LYS A 198 -5.09 -32.33 -4.76
CA LYS A 198 -5.30 -31.01 -5.36
C LYS A 198 -6.74 -30.49 -5.24
N ASN A 199 -7.73 -31.38 -5.29
CA ASN A 199 -9.13 -30.98 -5.13
C ASN A 199 -9.41 -30.62 -3.67
N CYS A 200 -8.83 -31.38 -2.74
CA CYS A 200 -8.84 -31.08 -1.31
C CYS A 200 -8.10 -29.77 -0.98
N VAL A 201 -7.01 -29.44 -1.69
CA VAL A 201 -6.33 -28.13 -1.55
C VAL A 201 -7.27 -26.97 -1.88
N GLU A 202 -7.90 -26.92 -3.05
CA GLU A 202 -8.78 -25.78 -3.39
C GLU A 202 -10.02 -25.73 -2.47
N LYS A 203 -10.63 -26.87 -2.12
CA LYS A 203 -11.71 -26.91 -1.11
C LYS A 203 -11.29 -26.38 0.26
N LEU A 204 -10.08 -26.71 0.73
CA LEU A 204 -9.56 -26.20 2.01
C LEU A 204 -9.23 -24.71 1.93
N ARG A 205 -8.74 -24.24 0.79
CA ARG A 205 -8.50 -22.81 0.53
C ARG A 205 -9.80 -22.01 0.54
N GLU A 206 -10.87 -22.52 -0.06
CA GLU A 206 -12.20 -21.91 0.00
C GLU A 206 -12.65 -21.73 1.47
N VAL A 207 -12.46 -22.75 2.31
CA VAL A 207 -12.73 -22.67 3.76
C VAL A 207 -11.84 -21.61 4.46
N GLN A 208 -10.55 -21.55 4.12
CA GLN A 208 -9.60 -20.60 4.73
C GLN A 208 -9.86 -19.14 4.30
N LEU A 209 -10.27 -18.90 3.05
CA LEU A 209 -10.54 -17.57 2.50
C LEU A 209 -11.89 -17.01 2.96
N ASN A 210 -12.94 -17.85 3.06
CA ASN A 210 -14.30 -17.42 3.44
C ASN A 210 -14.56 -17.42 4.97
N MET A 211 -13.52 -17.59 5.79
CA MET A 211 -13.66 -17.76 7.24
C MET A 211 -14.01 -16.44 7.96
N ASN A 212 -15.30 -16.21 8.19
CA ASN A 212 -15.82 -15.01 8.83
C ASN A 212 -15.79 -15.10 10.37
N VAL A 213 -14.65 -14.75 10.98
CA VAL A 213 -14.47 -14.70 12.44
C VAL A 213 -13.88 -13.33 12.84
N GLU A 214 -14.43 -12.70 13.87
CA GLU A 214 -13.96 -11.39 14.36
C GLU A 214 -12.45 -11.40 14.66
N ASN A 215 -11.73 -10.36 14.22
CA ASN A 215 -10.28 -10.22 14.32
C ASN A 215 -9.48 -11.42 13.74
N VAL A 216 -10.00 -12.06 12.70
CA VAL A 216 -9.29 -13.02 11.87
C VAL A 216 -9.25 -12.50 10.44
N VAL A 217 -8.08 -12.57 9.81
CA VAL A 217 -7.92 -12.27 8.37
C VAL A 217 -7.12 -13.37 7.69
N CYS A 218 -7.32 -13.54 6.39
CA CYS A 218 -6.64 -14.55 5.58
C CYS A 218 -5.73 -13.88 4.55
N VAL A 219 -4.48 -14.35 4.45
CA VAL A 219 -3.53 -13.98 3.40
C VAL A 219 -3.45 -15.14 2.41
N ASP A 220 -3.64 -14.87 1.12
CA ASP A 220 -3.49 -15.92 0.10
C ASP A 220 -2.02 -16.16 -0.27
N ALA A 221 -1.58 -17.42 -0.22
CA ALA A 221 -0.28 -17.86 -0.73
C ALA A 221 -0.32 -18.32 -2.20
N LYS A 222 -1.47 -18.31 -2.87
CA LYS A 222 -1.62 -18.74 -4.28
C LYS A 222 -0.77 -17.87 -5.22
N GLY A 223 -0.09 -18.52 -6.16
CA GLY A 223 0.84 -17.87 -7.08
C GLY A 223 2.25 -17.66 -6.54
N LEU A 224 2.52 -17.92 -5.25
CA LEU A 224 3.88 -17.96 -4.71
C LEU A 224 4.66 -19.16 -5.26
N GLU A 225 5.98 -19.03 -5.35
CA GLU A 225 6.83 -20.07 -5.92
C GLU A 225 7.01 -21.27 -4.97
N LEU A 226 6.78 -22.48 -5.51
CA LEU A 226 7.04 -23.75 -4.85
C LEU A 226 8.40 -24.32 -5.24
N LYS A 227 9.07 -24.96 -4.28
CA LYS A 227 10.31 -25.70 -4.49
C LYS A 227 10.09 -26.95 -5.34
N PHE A 228 11.21 -27.61 -5.68
CA PHE A 228 11.29 -28.91 -6.36
C PHE A 228 10.42 -30.05 -5.79
N ASP A 229 9.86 -29.91 -4.59
CA ASP A 229 8.97 -30.89 -3.95
C ASP A 229 7.48 -30.60 -4.20
N ASN A 230 7.14 -29.46 -4.82
CA ASN A 230 5.78 -28.96 -5.05
C ASN A 230 4.91 -28.83 -3.79
N LEU A 231 5.53 -28.72 -2.60
CA LEU A 231 4.87 -28.69 -1.30
C LEU A 231 5.36 -27.54 -0.38
N HIS A 232 6.59 -27.08 -0.57
CA HIS A 232 7.17 -26.03 0.25
C HIS A 232 7.55 -24.80 -0.56
N LEU A 233 7.29 -23.61 -0.01
CA LEU A 233 7.68 -22.33 -0.63
C LEU A 233 9.21 -22.19 -0.77
N THR A 234 9.66 -21.48 -1.80
CA THR A 234 11.06 -21.05 -1.96
C THR A 234 11.46 -19.99 -0.93
N THR A 235 12.74 -19.60 -0.89
CA THR A 235 13.22 -18.57 0.05
C THR A 235 12.58 -17.21 -0.27
N GLU A 236 12.40 -16.95 -1.56
CA GLU A 236 11.90 -15.74 -2.18
C GLU A 236 10.38 -15.63 -1.96
N ALA A 237 9.65 -16.74 -2.17
CA ALA A 237 8.24 -16.86 -1.83
C ALA A 237 7.96 -16.68 -0.31
N GLN A 238 8.87 -17.10 0.56
CA GLN A 238 8.77 -16.87 2.01
C GLN A 238 8.99 -15.39 2.39
N VAL A 239 9.82 -14.66 1.65
CA VAL A 239 9.94 -13.19 1.79
C VAL A 239 8.64 -12.50 1.36
N GLU A 240 8.08 -12.85 0.19
CA GLU A 240 6.82 -12.26 -0.28
C GLU A 240 5.67 -12.57 0.70
N LEU A 241 5.56 -13.80 1.20
CA LEU A 241 4.57 -14.16 2.23
C LEU A 241 4.77 -13.37 3.54
N GLY A 242 6.01 -13.22 4.01
CA GLY A 242 6.30 -12.42 5.20
C GLY A 242 5.88 -10.96 5.05
N GLN A 243 6.06 -10.38 3.85
CA GLN A 243 5.59 -9.04 3.52
C GLN A 243 4.06 -8.96 3.48
N LYS A 244 3.36 -9.91 2.84
CA LYS A 244 1.88 -9.96 2.83
C LYS A 244 1.30 -10.09 4.24
N LEU A 245 1.90 -10.95 5.09
CA LEU A 245 1.52 -11.07 6.51
C LEU A 245 1.73 -9.77 7.28
N ALA A 246 2.81 -9.03 7.00
CA ALA A 246 3.08 -7.74 7.63
C ALA A 246 2.09 -6.65 7.19
N GLN A 247 1.74 -6.61 5.90
CA GLN A 247 0.69 -5.73 5.37
C GLN A 247 -0.67 -6.06 6.00
N ALA A 248 -1.06 -7.34 6.05
CA ALA A 248 -2.30 -7.78 6.68
C ALA A 248 -2.36 -7.41 8.17
N TYR A 249 -1.24 -7.52 8.90
CA TYR A 249 -1.15 -7.06 10.28
C TYR A 249 -1.34 -5.54 10.39
N LEU A 250 -0.55 -4.76 9.64
CA LEU A 250 -0.53 -3.30 9.77
C LEU A 250 -1.87 -2.66 9.35
N SER A 251 -2.51 -3.14 8.29
CA SER A 251 -3.77 -2.59 7.79
C SER A 251 -5.00 -2.87 8.68
N ASN A 252 -5.00 -3.98 9.44
CA ASN A 252 -6.16 -4.40 10.24
C ASN A 252 -5.95 -4.24 11.75
N PHE A 253 -4.72 -4.41 12.23
CA PHE A 253 -4.36 -4.56 13.65
C PHE A 253 -3.11 -3.77 14.05
N GLY A 254 -2.58 -2.94 13.15
CA GLY A 254 -1.47 -2.05 13.42
C GLY A 254 -1.84 -1.01 14.48
N PRO A 255 -0.88 -0.53 15.28
CA PRO A 255 -1.14 0.52 16.27
C PRO A 255 -1.66 1.79 15.61
N THR A 256 -2.62 2.45 16.28
CA THR A 256 -3.51 3.48 15.73
C THR A 256 -2.84 4.84 15.44
N GLN A 257 -1.90 4.85 14.49
CA GLN A 257 -1.42 6.00 13.72
C GLN A 257 -1.49 5.58 12.23
N TYR A 258 -2.66 5.48 11.60
CA TYR A 258 -3.89 6.25 11.79
C TYR A 258 -5.16 5.39 11.79
N GLN A 259 -6.01 5.57 12.79
CA GLN A 259 -7.45 5.75 12.53
C GLN A 259 -7.71 7.24 12.71
N PHE A 260 -8.43 7.87 11.79
CA PHE A 260 -8.89 9.23 11.97
C PHE A 260 -10.02 9.26 13.00
N GLN A 261 -9.66 9.39 14.28
CA GLN A 261 -10.49 10.20 15.17
C GLN A 261 -10.49 11.62 14.60
N PRO A 262 -11.63 12.21 14.22
CA PRO A 262 -11.67 13.64 13.94
C PRO A 262 -11.33 14.35 15.24
N GLU A 263 -10.30 15.19 15.26
CA GLU A 263 -9.89 15.87 16.49
C GLU A 263 -11.05 16.71 17.03
N ALA A 264 -11.62 16.27 18.16
CA ALA A 264 -12.60 17.04 18.90
C ALA A 264 -11.93 18.37 19.28
N THR A 265 -12.42 19.46 18.69
CA THR A 265 -11.74 20.75 18.68
C THR A 265 -11.39 21.16 20.12
N THR A 266 -10.11 21.38 20.42
CA THR A 266 -9.71 21.91 21.74
C THR A 266 -9.99 23.42 21.78
N THR A 267 -11.28 23.76 21.76
CA THR A 267 -11.85 25.11 21.81
C THR A 267 -11.77 25.72 23.20
N LYS A 268 -10.60 25.60 23.85
CA LYS A 268 -10.27 26.28 25.11
C LYS A 268 -8.98 27.12 25.04
N SER A 269 -8.61 27.58 23.84
CA SER A 269 -7.69 28.72 23.65
C SER A 269 -8.07 29.67 22.50
N MET A 270 -9.34 29.71 22.07
CA MET A 270 -9.85 30.73 21.12
C MET A 270 -11.11 31.48 21.58
N TYR A 271 -11.89 30.95 22.54
CA TYR A 271 -13.11 31.61 23.05
C TYR A 271 -12.87 32.80 24.00
N THR A 272 -11.61 33.19 24.24
CA THR A 272 -11.26 34.47 24.91
C THR A 272 -10.84 35.56 23.91
N LEU A 273 -10.55 35.20 22.64
CA LEU A 273 -10.16 36.16 21.60
C LEU A 273 -11.28 36.46 20.60
N PHE A 274 -12.21 35.52 20.38
CA PHE A 274 -13.32 35.72 19.43
C PHE A 274 -14.48 36.57 19.97
N THR A 275 -14.58 36.76 21.30
CA THR A 275 -15.65 37.53 21.96
C THR A 275 -15.38 39.05 21.98
N LEU A 276 -14.19 39.49 21.56
CA LEU A 276 -13.78 40.89 21.49
C LEU A 276 -13.82 41.50 20.07
N LEU A 277 -14.24 40.72 19.07
CA LEU A 277 -14.26 41.12 17.65
C LEU A 277 -15.66 41.01 16.98
N LEU A 278 -16.70 40.74 17.77
CA LEU A 278 -18.12 40.74 17.36
C LEU A 278 -19.01 41.61 18.27
N LEU A 279 -18.44 42.69 18.83
CA LEU A 279 -19.14 43.76 19.54
C LEU A 279 -18.86 45.15 18.94
N GLY A 280 -18.77 45.20 17.61
CA GLY A 280 -18.77 46.43 16.81
C GLY A 280 -19.39 46.15 15.45
N PHE A 281 -20.41 46.91 15.05
CA PHE A 281 -21.29 46.65 13.89
C PHE A 281 -21.97 45.26 13.96
N VAL A 282 -23.14 45.08 14.55
CA VAL A 282 -24.42 45.76 14.26
C VAL A 282 -25.33 45.61 15.50
N GLY A 283 -25.93 46.72 15.99
CA GLY A 283 -26.76 46.64 17.19
C GLY A 283 -27.24 47.98 17.74
N ASP A 284 -27.91 48.80 16.93
CA ASP A 284 -28.64 49.99 17.40
C ASP A 284 -29.79 50.33 16.42
N MET A 285 -30.96 49.69 16.60
CA MET A 285 -32.22 50.13 15.97
C MET A 285 -33.46 49.47 16.63
N TRP A 286 -34.06 50.18 17.60
CA TRP A 286 -35.40 49.94 18.20
C TRP A 286 -35.55 48.64 19.04
N PHE A 287 -36.33 48.55 20.11
CA PHE A 287 -37.35 49.40 20.79
C PHE A 287 -36.87 49.65 22.26
N GLU A 288 -37.38 50.52 23.15
CA GLU A 288 -38.68 51.17 23.36
C GLU A 288 -38.54 52.36 24.35
N ARG A 289 -39.22 53.52 24.16
CA ARG A 289 -40.14 54.20 25.12
C ARG A 289 -40.42 55.69 24.90
N SER A 290 -41.71 56.03 25.08
CA SER A 290 -42.36 57.30 25.48
C SER A 290 -41.63 58.65 25.41
N GLU A 291 -42.27 59.58 24.66
CA GLU A 291 -42.55 60.99 25.00
C GLU A 291 -41.60 61.76 25.95
N PHE A 292 -40.97 62.84 25.46
CA PHE A 292 -41.48 64.21 25.68
C PHE A 292 -40.87 65.21 24.68
N ARG A 293 -40.96 66.52 24.94
CA ARG A 293 -41.13 67.60 23.94
C ARG A 293 -39.94 68.59 23.81
N ASP A 294 -39.98 69.32 22.69
CA ASP A 294 -39.44 70.68 22.43
C ASP A 294 -37.97 70.89 21.97
N ASP A 295 -37.79 72.06 21.36
CA ASP A 295 -36.77 72.56 20.39
C ASP A 295 -36.42 74.03 20.80
N PRO A 296 -35.58 74.88 20.15
CA PRO A 296 -34.40 74.72 19.26
C PRO A 296 -33.11 75.39 19.83
N LYS A 297 -32.00 75.45 19.05
CA LYS A 297 -31.42 76.71 18.44
C LYS A 297 -29.90 76.75 18.14
N LEU A 298 -29.56 77.19 16.91
CA LEU A 298 -28.44 78.09 16.50
C LEU A 298 -26.97 77.57 16.67
N LYS A 299 -25.94 77.91 15.85
CA LYS A 299 -25.83 78.71 14.59
C LYS A 299 -24.43 78.59 13.91
N ASP A 300 -24.31 79.06 12.65
CA ASP A 300 -23.23 79.86 11.98
C ASP A 300 -21.71 79.64 12.30
N SER A 301 -20.73 79.76 11.38
CA SER A 301 -20.72 80.06 9.92
C SER A 301 -19.30 80.04 9.27
N ASN A 302 -19.25 79.88 7.92
CA ASN A 302 -18.37 80.56 6.93
C ASN A 302 -16.81 80.46 6.91
N HIS A 303 -16.28 79.89 5.79
CA HIS A 303 -15.31 80.46 4.79
C HIS A 303 -13.91 81.07 5.20
N PRO A 304 -12.95 81.27 4.26
CA PRO A 304 -12.58 80.52 3.04
C PRO A 304 -11.03 80.34 2.80
N LEU A 305 -10.68 79.67 1.68
CA LEU A 305 -9.37 79.58 0.96
C LEU A 305 -8.91 80.96 0.37
N PRO A 306 -7.67 81.20 -0.18
CA PRO A 306 -7.00 80.36 -1.22
C PRO A 306 -5.44 80.46 -1.48
N MET A 307 -4.98 79.71 -2.50
CA MET A 307 -3.72 79.85 -3.32
C MET A 307 -2.35 79.68 -2.62
N ALA A 308 -1.26 79.17 -3.24
CA ALA A 308 -0.96 78.43 -4.50
C ALA A 308 0.48 77.81 -4.35
N THR A 309 1.26 77.26 -5.30
CA THR A 309 1.25 77.20 -6.78
C THR A 309 2.14 76.01 -7.30
N GLU A 310 1.83 75.49 -8.49
CA GLU A 310 2.67 74.78 -9.51
C GLU A 310 3.81 73.75 -9.21
N THR A 311 3.85 72.76 -10.10
CA THR A 311 4.62 71.51 -10.15
C THR A 311 6.05 71.58 -10.72
N SER A 312 6.93 70.64 -10.35
CA SER A 312 7.55 69.66 -11.29
C SER A 312 8.48 68.64 -10.57
N ASN A 313 8.87 67.56 -11.27
CA ASN A 313 9.50 66.35 -10.70
C ASN A 313 11.04 66.30 -10.85
N SER A 314 11.72 65.59 -9.93
CA SER A 314 12.75 64.58 -10.27
C SER A 314 13.21 63.76 -9.04
N ASP A 315 13.47 62.46 -9.27
CA ASP A 315 14.63 61.61 -8.89
C ASP A 315 15.38 61.77 -7.54
N THR A 316 15.97 60.74 -6.89
CA THR A 316 15.83 59.26 -6.86
C THR A 316 16.67 58.72 -5.68
N HIS A 317 16.30 57.56 -5.09
CA HIS A 317 17.17 56.58 -4.35
C HIS A 317 18.03 57.08 -3.14
N ASN A 318 18.45 56.28 -2.14
CA ASN A 318 18.11 54.92 -1.69
C ASN A 318 18.60 54.74 -0.23
N ASN A 319 17.81 54.12 0.66
CA ASN A 319 18.16 52.82 1.27
C ASN A 319 16.94 52.24 2.04
N PRO A 320 16.68 50.90 2.07
CA PRO A 320 15.41 50.38 2.60
C PRO A 320 15.50 49.57 3.90
N GLU A 321 14.48 49.71 4.75
CA GLU A 321 14.02 48.68 5.70
C GLU A 321 12.51 48.49 5.55
N ILE A 322 12.05 47.56 4.69
CA ILE A 322 10.62 47.25 4.52
C ILE A 322 10.39 45.72 4.46
N SER A 323 9.64 45.23 5.45
CA SER A 323 8.94 43.94 5.60
C SER A 323 9.19 42.80 4.58
N PHE A 324 9.80 41.71 5.05
CA PHE A 324 9.64 40.37 4.48
C PHE A 324 8.29 39.75 4.91
N ALA A 325 7.18 40.20 4.34
CA ALA A 325 5.85 39.63 4.61
C ALA A 325 4.83 39.89 3.49
N ASN A 326 4.98 39.22 2.33
CA ASN A 326 3.91 38.78 1.42
C ASN A 326 4.48 38.23 0.10
N SER A 327 4.63 36.90 -0.01
CA SER A 327 5.03 36.23 -1.27
C SER A 327 4.45 34.81 -1.41
N GLU A 328 3.30 34.55 -0.81
CA GLU A 328 2.55 33.27 -0.93
C GLU A 328 1.44 33.34 -2.00
N ILE A 329 1.38 34.42 -2.79
CA ILE A 329 0.49 34.54 -3.95
C ILE A 329 1.21 33.97 -5.17
N ASN A 330 0.56 33.04 -5.89
CA ASN A 330 1.03 32.36 -7.10
C ASN A 330 2.29 31.45 -6.96
N LYS A 331 2.15 30.36 -6.20
CA LYS A 331 2.80 29.09 -6.58
C LYS A 331 1.89 28.40 -7.62
N PRO A 332 2.37 28.02 -8.83
CA PRO A 332 1.52 27.43 -9.86
C PRO A 332 1.07 26.02 -9.46
N ASN A 333 -0.20 25.69 -9.75
CA ASN A 333 -0.82 24.43 -9.32
C ASN A 333 -0.24 23.22 -10.05
N LYS A 334 -0.18 22.07 -9.38
CA LYS A 334 0.24 20.81 -10.02
C LYS A 334 -0.76 20.38 -11.08
N GLN A 335 -0.26 19.94 -12.23
CA GLN A 335 -1.04 19.39 -13.33
C GLN A 335 -1.01 17.86 -13.19
N ILE A 336 -2.05 17.27 -12.61
CA ILE A 336 -2.00 15.91 -12.03
C ILE A 336 -2.61 14.87 -12.97
N PHE A 337 -1.92 13.74 -13.12
CA PHE A 337 -2.31 12.59 -13.94
C PHE A 337 -2.26 11.30 -13.12
N ILE A 338 -3.36 10.55 -13.11
CA ILE A 338 -3.44 9.24 -12.46
C ILE A 338 -2.98 8.15 -13.45
N LEU A 339 -2.12 7.24 -13.02
CA LEU A 339 -1.54 6.16 -13.85
C LEU A 339 -1.96 4.79 -13.31
N SER A 340 -3.06 4.24 -13.82
CA SER A 340 -3.72 3.05 -13.24
C SER A 340 -3.99 1.92 -14.26
N GLY A 341 -4.33 0.74 -13.75
CA GLY A 341 -4.47 -0.50 -14.53
C GLY A 341 -3.50 -1.59 -14.07
N GLN A 342 -2.97 -2.39 -15.00
CA GLN A 342 -2.09 -3.54 -14.68
C GLN A 342 -0.62 -3.36 -15.12
N SER A 343 0.10 -4.47 -15.29
CA SER A 343 1.57 -4.53 -15.45
C SER A 343 2.13 -3.72 -16.62
N ASN A 344 1.37 -3.53 -17.70
CA ASN A 344 1.79 -2.66 -18.81
C ASN A 344 1.61 -1.15 -18.52
N MET A 345 0.82 -0.75 -17.51
CA MET A 345 0.86 0.61 -16.95
C MET A 345 1.97 0.76 -15.89
N SER A 346 2.09 -0.20 -14.96
CA SER A 346 3.07 -0.10 -13.86
C SER A 346 4.53 -0.26 -14.33
N GLY A 347 4.74 -0.84 -15.50
CA GLY A 347 6.00 -0.82 -16.24
C GLY A 347 6.76 -2.14 -16.13
N ARG A 348 7.14 -2.68 -17.29
CA ARG A 348 7.91 -3.93 -17.44
C ARG A 348 8.98 -3.86 -18.54
N GLY A 349 9.12 -2.70 -19.20
CA GLY A 349 10.18 -2.46 -20.18
C GLY A 349 11.55 -2.63 -19.52
N GLY A 350 12.44 -3.39 -20.17
CA GLY A 350 13.79 -3.65 -19.67
C GLY A 350 13.88 -4.67 -18.53
N VAL A 351 12.76 -5.22 -18.04
CA VAL A 351 12.78 -6.31 -17.05
C VAL A 351 13.07 -7.63 -17.76
N ASP A 352 14.15 -8.31 -17.39
CA ASP A 352 14.60 -9.55 -18.01
C ASP A 352 13.86 -10.80 -17.49
N GLN A 353 14.29 -11.97 -17.96
CA GLN A 353 13.75 -13.29 -17.56
C GLN A 353 14.09 -13.70 -16.12
N ASN A 354 15.03 -13.01 -15.46
CA ASN A 354 15.40 -13.21 -14.06
C ASN A 354 14.66 -12.22 -13.13
N LEU A 355 13.69 -11.46 -13.67
CA LEU A 355 12.98 -10.38 -12.99
C LEU A 355 13.90 -9.24 -12.51
N ILE A 356 14.93 -8.91 -13.30
CA ILE A 356 15.84 -7.79 -13.05
C ILE A 356 15.60 -6.70 -14.11
N TRP A 357 15.42 -5.45 -13.69
CA TRP A 357 15.37 -4.30 -14.62
C TRP A 357 16.78 -3.91 -15.08
N ASP A 358 16.97 -3.74 -16.39
CA ASP A 358 18.22 -3.32 -17.03
C ASP A 358 18.74 -1.93 -16.63
N GLY A 359 17.90 -1.11 -15.99
CA GLY A 359 18.24 0.27 -15.59
C GLY A 359 18.28 1.26 -16.75
N VAL A 360 17.85 0.86 -17.96
CA VAL A 360 17.93 1.69 -19.17
C VAL A 360 16.75 2.65 -19.22
N VAL A 361 17.03 3.95 -19.07
CA VAL A 361 16.05 5.04 -19.18
C VAL A 361 16.26 5.78 -20.51
N PRO A 362 15.33 5.68 -21.48
CA PRO A 362 15.41 6.43 -22.74
C PRO A 362 15.46 7.96 -22.56
N PRO A 363 15.98 8.72 -23.53
CA PRO A 363 15.95 10.20 -23.52
C PRO A 363 14.57 10.78 -23.23
N GLU A 364 13.51 10.16 -23.76
CA GLU A 364 12.11 10.54 -23.63
C GLU A 364 11.57 10.31 -22.21
N CYS A 365 12.18 9.40 -21.45
CA CYS A 365 11.82 9.07 -20.07
C CYS A 365 12.71 9.76 -19.02
N GLN A 366 13.60 10.68 -19.42
CA GLN A 366 14.53 11.32 -18.50
C GLN A 366 13.81 12.20 -17.44
N PRO A 367 14.33 12.25 -16.20
CA PRO A 367 13.70 12.96 -15.10
C PRO A 367 13.92 14.48 -15.19
N ASP A 368 12.86 15.25 -15.00
CA ASP A 368 12.90 16.71 -14.94
C ASP A 368 12.34 17.20 -13.60
N ARG A 369 12.94 18.25 -13.02
CA ARG A 369 12.55 18.77 -11.69
C ARG A 369 11.10 19.26 -11.61
N HIS A 370 10.45 19.53 -12.74
CA HIS A 370 9.04 19.96 -12.83
C HIS A 370 8.10 18.79 -13.15
N ILE A 371 8.59 17.55 -13.20
CA ILE A 371 7.77 16.32 -13.23
C ILE A 371 7.93 15.63 -11.89
N LEU A 372 6.83 15.57 -11.13
CA LEU A 372 6.79 15.00 -9.80
C LEU A 372 6.05 13.66 -9.80
N ARG A 373 6.35 12.80 -8.83
CA ARG A 373 5.70 11.51 -8.58
C ARG A 373 5.18 11.49 -7.16
N LEU A 374 3.96 11.02 -6.95
CA LEU A 374 3.43 10.76 -5.61
C LEU A 374 3.89 9.38 -5.15
N SER A 375 4.82 9.32 -4.20
CA SER A 375 5.32 8.06 -3.63
C SER A 375 4.22 7.29 -2.87
N ALA A 376 4.51 6.03 -2.51
CA ALA A 376 3.65 5.24 -1.62
C ALA A 376 3.41 5.93 -0.27
N LYS A 377 4.40 6.71 0.20
CA LYS A 377 4.36 7.51 1.43
C LYS A 377 3.60 8.84 1.27
N LEU A 378 2.89 9.03 0.15
CA LEU A 378 2.12 10.24 -0.18
C LEU A 378 2.96 11.53 -0.24
N HIS A 379 4.28 11.41 -0.37
CA HIS A 379 5.19 12.53 -0.59
C HIS A 379 5.44 12.73 -2.09
N TRP A 380 5.44 13.99 -2.53
CA TRP A 380 5.86 14.39 -3.86
C TRP A 380 7.38 14.42 -3.98
N GLU A 381 7.92 13.68 -4.94
CA GLU A 381 9.36 13.60 -5.26
C GLU A 381 9.59 13.78 -6.77
N THR A 382 10.83 13.97 -7.24
CA THR A 382 11.11 14.03 -8.69
C THR A 382 10.85 12.69 -9.35
N ALA A 383 10.01 12.67 -10.39
CA ALA A 383 9.62 11.46 -11.09
C ALA A 383 10.80 10.80 -11.82
N ARG A 384 10.91 9.47 -11.68
CA ARG A 384 11.93 8.59 -12.26
C ARG A 384 11.29 7.23 -12.54
N GLU A 385 11.73 6.55 -13.59
CA GLU A 385 11.40 5.13 -13.77
C GLU A 385 12.20 4.26 -12.77
N PRO A 386 11.63 3.13 -12.29
CA PRO A 386 10.29 2.63 -12.55
C PRO A 386 9.24 3.36 -11.70
N LEU A 387 8.25 3.98 -12.34
CA LEU A 387 7.30 4.87 -11.65
C LEU A 387 6.47 4.19 -10.54
N HIS A 388 6.27 2.88 -10.62
CA HIS A 388 5.44 2.11 -9.68
C HIS A 388 6.27 1.21 -8.74
N ALA A 389 7.59 1.42 -8.62
CA ALA A 389 8.48 0.55 -7.83
C ALA A 389 8.14 0.42 -6.33
N ASP A 390 7.46 1.40 -5.73
CA ASP A 390 6.93 1.35 -4.35
C ASP A 390 5.40 1.13 -4.29
N ILE A 391 4.74 0.90 -5.43
CA ILE A 391 3.29 0.71 -5.58
C ILE A 391 2.96 -0.74 -5.96
N ASP A 392 3.50 -1.23 -7.08
CA ASP A 392 3.33 -2.59 -7.61
C ASP A 392 4.37 -3.53 -6.98
N THR A 393 4.50 -3.46 -5.66
CA THR A 393 5.63 -4.01 -4.87
C THR A 393 5.79 -5.53 -4.94
N ASN A 394 4.74 -6.25 -5.36
CA ASN A 394 4.78 -7.70 -5.54
C ASN A 394 5.56 -8.12 -6.82
N LYS A 395 6.01 -7.19 -7.68
CA LYS A 395 6.64 -7.50 -8.98
C LYS A 395 7.74 -6.49 -9.33
N THR A 396 8.82 -6.95 -9.98
CA THR A 396 9.84 -6.03 -10.51
C THR A 396 9.24 -5.13 -11.57
N CYS A 397 9.22 -3.83 -11.29
CA CYS A 397 8.87 -2.80 -12.25
C CYS A 397 10.07 -2.42 -13.11
N GLY A 398 9.80 -2.09 -14.37
CA GLY A 398 10.73 -1.42 -15.28
C GLY A 398 10.04 -0.23 -15.92
N VAL A 399 10.46 0.18 -17.12
CA VAL A 399 9.85 1.34 -17.79
C VAL A 399 8.38 1.08 -18.12
N GLY A 400 7.52 2.05 -17.74
CA GLY A 400 6.13 2.19 -18.19
C GLY A 400 5.94 3.38 -19.14
N PRO A 401 4.70 3.74 -19.50
CA PRO A 401 4.46 4.83 -20.45
C PRO A 401 4.51 6.23 -19.80
N GLY A 402 4.57 6.30 -18.46
CA GLY A 402 4.32 7.51 -17.68
C GLY A 402 5.35 8.63 -17.87
N MET A 403 6.66 8.34 -17.88
CA MET A 403 7.66 9.40 -18.08
C MET A 403 7.68 9.94 -19.51
N ALA A 404 7.52 9.08 -20.53
CA ALA A 404 7.42 9.48 -21.93
C ALA A 404 6.16 10.34 -22.19
N PHE A 405 5.02 9.95 -21.61
CA PHE A 405 3.80 10.77 -21.58
C PHE A 405 4.08 12.15 -20.95
N ALA A 406 4.65 12.16 -19.74
CA ALA A 406 4.85 13.38 -18.97
C ALA A 406 5.77 14.37 -19.70
N ASN A 407 6.91 13.92 -20.23
CA ASN A 407 7.82 14.78 -20.98
C ASN A 407 7.18 15.35 -22.26
N ALA A 408 6.33 14.58 -22.96
CA ALA A 408 5.64 15.04 -24.15
C ALA A 408 4.54 16.09 -23.87
N VAL A 409 3.76 15.94 -22.78
CA VAL A 409 2.74 16.96 -22.41
C VAL A 409 3.34 18.18 -21.71
N ARG A 410 4.52 18.05 -21.07
CA ARG A 410 5.17 19.12 -20.29
C ARG A 410 5.31 20.44 -21.02
N ALA A 411 5.71 20.42 -22.30
CA ALA A 411 5.92 21.66 -23.07
C ALA A 411 4.64 22.51 -23.19
N HIS A 412 3.47 21.86 -23.23
CA HIS A 412 2.16 22.51 -23.31
C HIS A 412 1.66 22.99 -21.95
N LEU A 413 1.94 22.23 -20.89
CA LEU A 413 1.42 22.49 -19.53
C LEU A 413 2.37 23.31 -18.63
N ALA A 414 3.61 23.57 -19.07
CA ALA A 414 4.66 24.24 -18.28
C ALA A 414 4.30 25.63 -17.74
N GLN A 415 3.36 26.35 -18.37
CA GLN A 415 2.87 27.65 -17.88
C GLN A 415 1.87 27.51 -16.72
N LEU A 416 1.19 26.36 -16.62
CA LEU A 416 0.15 26.10 -15.62
C LEU A 416 0.72 25.54 -14.31
N GLY A 417 1.88 24.86 -14.39
CA GLY A 417 2.66 24.43 -13.23
C GLY A 417 3.40 23.11 -13.42
N PRO A 418 4.02 22.56 -12.35
CA PRO A 418 4.68 21.28 -12.41
C PRO A 418 3.69 20.13 -12.67
N LEU A 419 4.11 19.13 -13.43
CA LEU A 419 3.38 17.88 -13.61
C LEU A 419 3.42 17.04 -12.33
N GLY A 420 2.33 16.33 -12.03
CA GLY A 420 2.26 15.37 -10.93
C GLY A 420 1.73 14.03 -11.41
N LEU A 421 2.54 12.98 -11.34
CA LEU A 421 2.16 11.60 -11.66
C LEU A 421 1.74 10.87 -10.38
N VAL A 422 0.55 10.26 -10.41
CA VAL A 422 0.00 9.46 -9.31
C VAL A 422 -0.04 7.99 -9.76
N PRO A 423 1.04 7.22 -9.54
CA PRO A 423 1.10 5.81 -9.91
C PRO A 423 0.18 4.98 -9.00
N CYS A 424 -0.73 4.19 -9.58
CA CYS A 424 -1.68 3.33 -8.85
C CYS A 424 -1.75 1.89 -9.40
N ALA A 425 -1.32 1.64 -10.64
CA ALA A 425 -1.43 0.33 -11.30
C ALA A 425 -0.73 -0.83 -10.55
N VAL A 426 -1.33 -2.03 -10.61
CA VAL A 426 -0.84 -3.25 -9.94
C VAL A 426 -0.91 -4.45 -10.89
N GLY A 427 0.20 -5.18 -11.01
CA GLY A 427 0.39 -6.22 -12.03
C GLY A 427 -0.43 -7.49 -11.82
N GLY A 428 -1.06 -7.96 -12.89
CA GLY A 428 -1.83 -9.22 -12.92
C GLY A 428 -3.33 -9.08 -12.63
N THR A 429 -3.79 -7.89 -12.28
CA THR A 429 -5.16 -7.63 -11.80
C THR A 429 -6.19 -7.58 -12.95
N ALA A 430 -7.35 -8.22 -12.76
CA ALA A 430 -8.54 -8.16 -13.63
C ALA A 430 -9.46 -6.99 -13.22
N ILE A 431 -10.32 -6.49 -14.11
CA ILE A 431 -11.10 -5.26 -13.84
C ILE A 431 -12.06 -5.39 -12.64
N LYS A 432 -12.45 -6.61 -12.27
CA LYS A 432 -13.25 -6.90 -11.08
C LYS A 432 -12.56 -6.56 -9.76
N GLU A 433 -11.22 -6.63 -9.70
CA GLU A 433 -10.41 -6.21 -8.54
C GLU A 433 -10.34 -4.67 -8.39
N TRP A 434 -10.87 -3.94 -9.37
CA TRP A 434 -10.99 -2.48 -9.39
C TRP A 434 -12.44 -2.01 -9.19
N ALA A 435 -13.34 -2.87 -8.71
CA ALA A 435 -14.68 -2.46 -8.31
C ALA A 435 -14.64 -1.50 -7.10
N ARG A 436 -15.65 -0.64 -6.96
CA ARG A 436 -15.75 0.30 -5.82
C ARG A 436 -15.95 -0.46 -4.51
N GLY A 437 -15.16 -0.13 -3.49
CA GLY A 437 -15.01 -0.92 -2.27
C GLY A 437 -13.82 -1.90 -2.27
N GLU A 438 -13.27 -2.27 -3.44
CA GLU A 438 -12.07 -3.11 -3.51
C GLU A 438 -10.79 -2.32 -3.22
N HIS A 439 -9.78 -2.98 -2.64
CA HIS A 439 -8.55 -2.34 -2.16
C HIS A 439 -7.83 -1.48 -3.23
N LEU A 440 -7.75 -1.96 -4.48
CA LEU A 440 -7.07 -1.27 -5.58
C LEU A 440 -7.80 0.02 -5.97
N TYR A 441 -9.13 -0.04 -6.02
CA TYR A 441 -9.97 1.12 -6.27
C TYR A 441 -9.85 2.15 -5.15
N GLU A 442 -10.02 1.72 -3.89
CA GLU A 442 -9.99 2.64 -2.75
C GLU A 442 -8.62 3.30 -2.55
N ASP A 443 -7.51 2.58 -2.77
CA ASP A 443 -6.18 3.20 -2.72
C ASP A 443 -5.93 4.15 -3.91
N MET A 444 -6.44 3.85 -5.11
CA MET A 444 -6.40 4.78 -6.24
C MET A 444 -7.16 6.08 -5.95
N ILE A 445 -8.38 5.99 -5.40
CA ILE A 445 -9.20 7.16 -5.02
C ILE A 445 -8.56 7.94 -3.88
N LYS A 446 -8.02 7.25 -2.87
CA LYS A 446 -7.23 7.85 -1.78
C LYS A 446 -6.01 8.60 -2.34
N ARG A 447 -5.15 7.96 -3.13
CA ARG A 447 -3.94 8.57 -3.70
C ARG A 447 -4.28 9.77 -4.60
N ALA A 448 -5.37 9.71 -5.37
CA ALA A 448 -5.89 10.85 -6.11
C ALA A 448 -6.32 12.01 -5.18
N LYS A 449 -7.08 11.74 -4.11
CA LYS A 449 -7.49 12.75 -3.11
C LYS A 449 -6.32 13.36 -2.33
N GLU A 450 -5.30 12.56 -2.00
CA GLU A 450 -4.07 13.03 -1.36
C GLU A 450 -3.26 13.96 -2.29
N SER A 451 -3.21 13.64 -3.59
CA SER A 451 -2.41 14.37 -4.58
C SER A 451 -2.76 15.87 -4.67
N VAL A 452 -4.03 16.22 -4.48
CA VAL A 452 -4.54 17.61 -4.59
C VAL A 452 -4.45 18.42 -3.30
N LYS A 453 -4.24 17.80 -2.11
CA LYS A 453 -4.21 18.51 -0.81
C LYS A 453 -3.18 19.64 -0.76
N GLY A 454 -2.05 19.46 -1.44
CA GLY A 454 -0.98 20.46 -1.55
C GLY A 454 -1.12 21.42 -2.73
N GLY A 455 -2.33 21.61 -3.26
CA GLY A 455 -2.62 22.40 -4.47
C GLY A 455 -2.34 21.64 -5.77
N GLY A 456 -3.34 21.52 -6.64
CA GLY A 456 -3.25 20.83 -7.93
C GLY A 456 -4.62 20.53 -8.53
N GLU A 457 -4.63 20.17 -9.81
CA GLU A 457 -5.83 19.83 -10.57
C GLU A 457 -5.62 18.47 -11.27
N ILE A 458 -6.57 17.54 -11.13
CA ILE A 458 -6.51 16.23 -11.80
C ILE A 458 -6.99 16.41 -13.25
N ARG A 459 -6.04 16.38 -14.19
CA ARG A 459 -6.26 16.64 -15.62
C ARG A 459 -6.76 15.43 -16.39
N ALA A 460 -6.29 14.24 -16.07
CA ALA A 460 -6.79 12.99 -16.65
C ALA A 460 -6.41 11.77 -15.80
N LEU A 461 -7.09 10.65 -16.05
CA LEU A 461 -6.64 9.31 -15.68
C LEU A 461 -6.23 8.54 -16.94
N LEU A 462 -5.04 7.93 -16.90
CA LEU A 462 -4.56 7.01 -17.92
C LEU A 462 -4.77 5.58 -17.42
N TRP A 463 -5.41 4.74 -18.25
CA TRP A 463 -5.82 3.37 -17.92
C TRP A 463 -5.25 2.39 -18.95
N TYR A 464 -4.41 1.44 -18.51
CA TYR A 464 -4.00 0.31 -19.35
C TYR A 464 -4.15 -0.99 -18.55
N GLN A 465 -5.23 -1.70 -18.86
CA GLN A 465 -5.67 -2.92 -18.21
C GLN A 465 -6.56 -3.74 -19.16
N GLY A 466 -6.68 -5.04 -18.91
CA GLY A 466 -7.59 -5.94 -19.59
C GLY A 466 -6.95 -7.28 -19.94
N GLU A 467 -5.61 -7.37 -19.95
CA GLU A 467 -4.91 -8.60 -20.31
C GLU A 467 -5.29 -9.77 -19.39
N SER A 468 -5.57 -9.49 -18.11
CA SER A 468 -6.05 -10.51 -17.16
C SER A 468 -7.50 -10.95 -17.41
N ASP A 469 -8.36 -10.05 -17.87
CA ASP A 469 -9.75 -10.35 -18.23
C ASP A 469 -9.87 -11.22 -19.50
N THR A 470 -8.78 -11.37 -20.27
CA THR A 470 -8.70 -12.36 -21.38
C THR A 470 -8.57 -13.82 -20.92
N SER A 471 -8.74 -14.09 -19.62
CA SER A 471 -8.68 -15.44 -19.03
C SER A 471 -10.00 -16.23 -19.14
N SER A 472 -11.14 -15.57 -19.40
CA SER A 472 -12.45 -16.24 -19.54
C SER A 472 -13.38 -15.47 -20.49
N GLU A 473 -14.35 -16.15 -21.11
CA GLU A 473 -15.37 -15.44 -21.91
C GLU A 473 -16.30 -14.58 -21.04
N GLU A 474 -16.55 -14.99 -19.79
CA GLU A 474 -17.39 -14.25 -18.84
C GLU A 474 -16.79 -12.90 -18.46
N ASP A 475 -15.47 -12.85 -18.17
CA ASP A 475 -14.77 -11.61 -17.85
C ASP A 475 -14.78 -10.65 -19.05
N VAL A 476 -14.52 -11.14 -20.26
CA VAL A 476 -14.59 -10.33 -21.50
C VAL A 476 -16.01 -9.79 -21.75
N VAL A 477 -17.05 -10.60 -21.55
CA VAL A 477 -18.45 -10.15 -21.70
C VAL A 477 -18.83 -9.13 -20.61
N ALA A 478 -18.35 -9.29 -19.38
CA ALA A 478 -18.60 -8.36 -18.28
C ALA A 478 -17.82 -7.04 -18.40
N TYR A 479 -16.67 -7.04 -19.09
CA TYR A 479 -15.72 -5.92 -19.09
C TYR A 479 -16.35 -4.57 -19.45
N GLN A 480 -17.27 -4.50 -20.44
CA GLN A 480 -17.87 -3.21 -20.82
C GLN A 480 -18.62 -2.57 -19.64
N GLY A 481 -19.54 -3.32 -19.01
CA GLY A 481 -20.32 -2.85 -17.86
C GLY A 481 -19.50 -2.70 -16.58
N ASN A 482 -18.29 -3.27 -16.52
CA ASN A 482 -17.35 -3.04 -15.44
C ASN A 482 -16.56 -1.74 -15.66
N MET A 483 -16.07 -1.48 -16.87
CA MET A 483 -15.34 -0.26 -17.23
C MET A 483 -16.24 0.98 -17.19
N GLU A 484 -17.47 0.90 -17.69
CA GLU A 484 -18.46 2.00 -17.60
C GLU A 484 -18.75 2.38 -16.15
N ARG A 485 -18.88 1.36 -15.28
CA ARG A 485 -19.11 1.53 -13.83
C ARG A 485 -17.87 2.06 -13.10
N LEU A 486 -16.67 1.59 -13.47
CA LEU A 486 -15.39 2.09 -12.97
C LEU A 486 -15.24 3.59 -13.27
N ILE A 487 -15.47 3.99 -14.52
CA ILE A 487 -15.46 5.39 -14.95
C ILE A 487 -16.44 6.24 -14.12
N GLN A 488 -17.68 5.77 -13.96
CA GLN A 488 -18.70 6.50 -13.20
C GLN A 488 -18.31 6.65 -11.72
N ASN A 489 -17.92 5.54 -11.08
CA ASN A 489 -17.48 5.52 -9.69
C ASN A 489 -16.32 6.50 -9.43
N ILE A 490 -15.27 6.49 -10.27
CA ILE A 490 -14.13 7.40 -10.15
C ILE A 490 -14.57 8.86 -10.23
N ARG A 491 -15.47 9.17 -11.16
CA ARG A 491 -15.99 10.53 -11.37
C ARG A 491 -16.82 11.02 -10.19
N ASP A 492 -17.64 10.15 -9.61
CA ASP A 492 -18.44 10.47 -8.42
C ASP A 492 -17.56 10.63 -7.17
N ASP A 493 -16.66 9.68 -6.91
CA ASP A 493 -15.82 9.68 -5.71
C ASP A 493 -14.75 10.79 -5.71
N LEU A 494 -14.27 11.22 -6.87
CA LEU A 494 -13.40 12.41 -6.99
C LEU A 494 -14.20 13.71 -7.15
N CYS A 495 -15.53 13.63 -7.31
CA CYS A 495 -16.42 14.76 -7.63
C CYS A 495 -16.02 15.52 -8.92
N LEU A 496 -15.54 14.78 -9.93
CA LEU A 496 -15.10 15.28 -11.24
C LEU A 496 -15.95 14.63 -12.36
N PRO A 497 -17.23 15.03 -12.54
CA PRO A 497 -18.16 14.37 -13.47
C PRO A 497 -17.71 14.37 -14.94
N SER A 498 -16.81 15.28 -15.31
CA SER A 498 -16.24 15.42 -16.65
C SER A 498 -14.79 14.90 -16.78
N LEU A 499 -14.22 14.26 -15.75
CA LEU A 499 -12.81 13.83 -15.72
C LEU A 499 -12.40 13.10 -17.02
N PRO A 500 -11.42 13.62 -17.79
CA PRO A 500 -10.87 12.92 -18.94
C PRO A 500 -10.26 11.57 -18.56
N ILE A 501 -10.62 10.53 -19.30
CA ILE A 501 -10.05 9.19 -19.14
C ILE A 501 -9.52 8.73 -20.49
N ILE A 502 -8.28 8.25 -20.51
CA ILE A 502 -7.63 7.72 -21.71
C ILE A 502 -7.31 6.26 -21.44
N GLN A 503 -8.11 5.36 -22.01
CA GLN A 503 -7.87 3.93 -21.92
C GLN A 503 -6.98 3.44 -23.07
N VAL A 504 -6.33 2.30 -22.87
CA VAL A 504 -5.53 1.61 -23.88
C VAL A 504 -6.22 0.32 -24.31
N ALA A 505 -6.43 0.14 -25.61
CA ALA A 505 -6.83 -1.15 -26.17
C ALA A 505 -5.62 -2.10 -26.16
N ILE A 506 -5.73 -3.22 -25.44
CA ILE A 506 -4.60 -4.09 -25.11
C ILE A 506 -3.89 -4.66 -26.36
N ASN A 507 -2.58 -4.88 -26.27
CA ASN A 507 -1.77 -5.48 -27.35
C ASN A 507 -1.78 -7.03 -27.29
N SER A 508 -1.98 -7.59 -26.11
CA SER A 508 -1.54 -8.94 -25.71
C SER A 508 -2.45 -9.54 -24.63
N GLY A 509 -2.35 -10.85 -24.41
CA GLY A 509 -3.15 -11.62 -23.45
C GLY A 509 -2.93 -13.12 -23.64
N LEU A 510 -3.58 -13.96 -22.83
CA LEU A 510 -3.36 -15.41 -22.86
C LEU A 510 -4.06 -16.10 -24.03
N ASP A 511 -5.32 -15.74 -24.30
CA ASP A 511 -6.07 -16.23 -25.46
C ASP A 511 -6.26 -15.10 -26.49
N LYS A 512 -5.82 -15.34 -27.73
CA LYS A 512 -5.87 -14.34 -28.81
C LYS A 512 -7.28 -13.99 -29.27
N ILE A 513 -8.21 -14.93 -29.22
CA ILE A 513 -9.62 -14.70 -29.59
C ILE A 513 -10.27 -13.84 -28.50
N LEU A 514 -9.93 -14.07 -27.23
CA LEU A 514 -10.42 -13.26 -26.11
C LEU A 514 -9.78 -11.86 -26.09
N VAL A 515 -8.49 -11.74 -26.44
CA VAL A 515 -7.83 -10.45 -26.72
C VAL A 515 -8.57 -9.69 -27.82
N GLU A 516 -8.87 -10.31 -28.96
CA GLU A 516 -9.59 -9.66 -30.07
C GLU A 516 -10.99 -9.19 -29.64
N LYS A 517 -11.79 -10.05 -28.99
CA LYS A 517 -13.10 -9.68 -28.43
C LYS A 517 -13.02 -8.51 -27.44
N LEU A 518 -12.07 -8.55 -26.51
CA LEU A 518 -11.91 -7.52 -25.49
C LEU A 518 -11.44 -6.18 -26.07
N ARG A 519 -10.52 -6.22 -27.03
CA ARG A 519 -10.10 -5.04 -27.80
C ARG A 519 -11.26 -4.41 -28.56
N GLU A 520 -12.15 -5.21 -29.15
CA GLU A 520 -13.35 -4.66 -29.79
C GLU A 520 -14.22 -3.88 -28.80
N VAL A 521 -14.40 -4.38 -27.57
CA VAL A 521 -15.11 -3.66 -26.50
C VAL A 521 -14.38 -2.35 -26.18
N GLN A 522 -13.07 -2.39 -25.91
CA GLN A 522 -12.26 -1.21 -25.57
C GLN A 522 -12.24 -0.15 -26.68
N LEU A 523 -12.23 -0.55 -27.96
CA LEU A 523 -12.22 0.36 -29.11
C LEU A 523 -13.60 0.92 -29.48
N LYS A 524 -14.69 0.18 -29.22
CA LYS A 524 -16.07 0.56 -29.60
C LYS A 524 -16.85 1.28 -28.48
N MET A 525 -16.32 1.30 -27.26
CA MET A 525 -16.93 1.91 -26.07
C MET A 525 -17.24 3.41 -26.26
N LYS A 526 -18.42 3.87 -25.82
CA LYS A 526 -18.89 5.26 -25.99
C LYS A 526 -19.32 5.89 -24.68
N VAL A 527 -18.34 6.35 -23.90
CA VAL A 527 -18.56 7.11 -22.66
C VAL A 527 -18.08 8.55 -22.87
N ALA A 528 -18.81 9.53 -22.33
CA ALA A 528 -18.40 10.94 -22.41
C ALA A 528 -17.00 11.15 -21.80
N ASN A 529 -16.15 11.95 -22.45
CA ASN A 529 -14.75 12.21 -22.07
C ASN A 529 -13.89 10.94 -21.84
N LEU A 530 -14.22 9.83 -22.51
CA LEU A 530 -13.37 8.66 -22.66
C LEU A 530 -12.74 8.65 -24.05
N VAL A 531 -11.43 8.45 -24.14
CA VAL A 531 -10.68 8.23 -25.39
C VAL A 531 -9.97 6.89 -25.30
N CYS A 532 -9.86 6.18 -26.43
CA CYS A 532 -9.14 4.91 -26.51
C CYS A 532 -7.89 5.04 -27.41
N VAL A 533 -6.74 4.60 -26.92
CA VAL A 533 -5.47 4.53 -27.63
C VAL A 533 -5.15 3.08 -27.96
N ASP A 534 -4.83 2.77 -29.22
CA ASP A 534 -4.49 1.39 -29.60
C ASP A 534 -3.00 1.07 -29.38
N ALA A 535 -2.72 0.04 -28.58
CA ALA A 535 -1.38 -0.53 -28.36
C ALA A 535 -1.04 -1.70 -29.30
N MET A 536 -1.97 -2.14 -30.16
CA MET A 536 -1.74 -3.24 -31.10
C MET A 536 -0.54 -3.00 -32.01
N GLY A 537 0.29 -4.02 -32.17
CA GLY A 537 1.48 -4.00 -33.02
C GLY A 537 2.67 -3.26 -32.40
N LEU A 538 2.56 -2.75 -31.16
CA LEU A 538 3.72 -2.34 -30.38
C LEU A 538 4.59 -3.56 -30.04
N GLU A 539 5.89 -3.33 -29.89
CA GLU A 539 6.87 -4.39 -29.63
C GLU A 539 6.64 -5.06 -28.25
N LEU A 540 6.49 -6.38 -28.28
CA LEU A 540 6.38 -7.22 -27.08
C LEU A 540 7.74 -7.81 -26.69
N LYS A 541 7.90 -8.07 -25.39
CA LYS A 541 9.07 -8.77 -24.83
C LYS A 541 9.03 -10.27 -25.14
N PHE A 542 10.09 -10.97 -24.71
CA PHE A 542 10.23 -12.43 -24.78
C PHE A 542 9.05 -13.22 -24.17
N ASP A 543 8.30 -12.62 -23.24
CA ASP A 543 7.11 -13.19 -22.61
C ASP A 543 5.85 -13.13 -23.50
N ASN A 544 5.90 -12.40 -24.62
CA ASN A 544 4.77 -12.13 -25.54
C ASN A 544 3.56 -11.45 -24.85
N LEU A 545 3.73 -10.89 -23.65
CA LEU A 545 2.68 -10.30 -22.83
C LEU A 545 2.93 -8.83 -22.50
N HIS A 546 4.19 -8.45 -22.24
CA HIS A 546 4.55 -7.11 -21.81
C HIS A 546 5.25 -6.31 -22.91
N LEU A 547 4.99 -5.00 -22.96
CA LEU A 547 5.66 -4.08 -23.89
C LEU A 547 7.17 -3.93 -23.57
N THR A 548 7.99 -3.76 -24.61
CA THR A 548 9.41 -3.37 -24.44
C THR A 548 9.55 -1.91 -23.98
N THR A 549 10.73 -1.52 -23.51
CA THR A 549 11.05 -0.13 -23.17
C THR A 549 10.76 0.84 -24.33
N LYS A 550 11.04 0.42 -25.58
CA LYS A 550 10.76 1.21 -26.79
C LYS A 550 9.25 1.33 -27.04
N ALA A 551 8.52 0.22 -26.96
CA ALA A 551 7.06 0.22 -27.09
C ALA A 551 6.37 1.08 -26.01
N GLN A 552 6.92 1.14 -24.80
CA GLN A 552 6.40 2.01 -23.73
C GLN A 552 6.61 3.51 -24.02
N VAL A 553 7.73 3.90 -24.64
CA VAL A 553 7.94 5.27 -25.15
C VAL A 553 6.93 5.61 -26.26
N GLU A 554 6.75 4.70 -27.22
CA GLU A 554 5.77 4.87 -28.31
C GLU A 554 4.33 4.98 -27.77
N LEU A 555 3.97 4.21 -26.74
CA LEU A 555 2.68 4.30 -26.05
C LEU A 555 2.53 5.61 -25.27
N GLY A 556 3.57 6.05 -24.54
CA GLY A 556 3.57 7.33 -23.84
C GLY A 556 3.32 8.51 -24.77
N HIS A 557 3.90 8.50 -25.97
CA HIS A 557 3.62 9.49 -27.01
C HIS A 557 2.20 9.40 -27.58
N LYS A 558 1.67 8.19 -27.83
CA LYS A 558 0.26 8.01 -28.26
C LYS A 558 -0.72 8.55 -27.20
N LEU A 559 -0.48 8.27 -25.92
CA LEU A 559 -1.27 8.79 -24.79
C LEU A 559 -1.18 10.32 -24.68
N ALA A 560 0.02 10.89 -24.86
CA ALA A 560 0.22 12.34 -24.83
C ALA A 560 -0.49 13.03 -26.00
N GLN A 561 -0.41 12.47 -27.20
CA GLN A 561 -1.14 12.96 -28.38
C GLN A 561 -2.65 12.91 -28.14
N ALA A 562 -3.18 11.79 -27.62
CA ALA A 562 -4.60 11.64 -27.31
C ALA A 562 -5.09 12.62 -26.23
N TYR A 563 -4.27 12.90 -25.20
CA TYR A 563 -4.57 13.93 -24.22
C TYR A 563 -4.62 15.32 -24.86
N LEU A 564 -3.56 15.70 -25.58
CA LEU A 564 -3.43 17.05 -26.15
C LEU A 564 -4.50 17.36 -27.21
N SER A 565 -4.89 16.38 -28.03
CA SER A 565 -5.88 16.58 -29.11
C SER A 565 -7.33 16.63 -28.65
N ASN A 566 -7.68 16.03 -27.50
CA ASN A 566 -9.05 15.98 -26.98
C ASN A 566 -9.28 16.88 -25.77
N PHE A 567 -8.24 17.11 -24.95
CA PHE A 567 -8.34 17.74 -23.63
C PHE A 567 -7.24 18.80 -23.35
N GLY A 568 -6.30 19.00 -24.29
CA GLY A 568 -5.17 19.92 -24.11
C GLY A 568 -5.45 21.39 -24.44
N GLN A 569 -6.69 21.75 -24.78
CA GLN A 569 -7.11 23.14 -24.98
C GLN A 569 -7.85 23.64 -23.73
N CYS A 570 -7.22 24.55 -23.00
CA CYS A 570 -7.75 25.32 -21.88
C CYS A 570 -7.12 26.72 -21.90
#